data_AF-A0A656JMI9-F1
#
_entry.id   AF-A0A656JMI9-F1
#
_cell.length_a   1.000
_cell.length_b   1.000
_cell.length_c   1.000
_cell.angle_alpha   90.00
_cell.angle_beta   90.00
_cell.angle_gamma   90.00
#
_symmetry.space_group_name_H-M   'P 1'
#
loop_
_entity.id
_entity.type
_entity.pdbx_description
1 polymer ?
#
loop_
_entity_poly.entity_id
_entity_poly.type
_entity_poly.pdbx_seq_one_letter_code
_entity_poly.pdbx_strand_id
1 'polypeptide(L)'
;MDAPLPGGLGGTYGGNALSCAAALAVIDTYEQDNLLARGEQLGEHLRAGLLKLKDRYACIGDVRGTGFMLAMELIKNDAARSPDADLNQKVIDQARIGG
;
A
#
# COMPACT_ATOMS: atom_id res chain seq x y z
N MET A 1 3.65 -25.13 -25.84
CA MET A 1 3.57 -26.25 -24.88
C MET A 1 2.97 -25.63 -23.65
N ASP A 2 1.65 -25.71 -23.49
CA ASP A 2 0.89 -24.71 -22.73
C ASP A 2 0.50 -25.18 -21.32
N ALA A 3 1.02 -26.34 -20.87
CA ALA A 3 0.83 -26.80 -19.50
C ALA A 3 2.03 -27.64 -19.02
N PRO A 4 2.37 -27.57 -17.72
CA PRO A 4 3.31 -28.49 -17.10
C PRO A 4 2.75 -29.92 -17.06
N LEU A 5 3.65 -30.91 -17.04
CA LEU A 5 3.28 -32.31 -16.84
C LEU A 5 2.67 -32.52 -15.43
N PRO A 6 1.84 -33.54 -15.22
CA PRO A 6 1.38 -33.92 -13.88
C PRO A 6 2.56 -34.08 -12.90
N GLY A 7 2.46 -33.43 -11.73
CA GLY A 7 3.54 -33.36 -10.74
C GLY A 7 4.62 -32.30 -11.02
N GLY A 8 4.53 -31.56 -12.13
CA GLY A 8 5.43 -30.46 -12.47
C GLY A 8 5.13 -29.13 -11.75
N LEU A 9 4.04 -29.07 -10.98
CA LEU A 9 3.67 -27.95 -10.09
C LEU A 9 3.28 -28.51 -8.72
N GLY A 10 3.64 -27.81 -7.65
CA GLY A 10 3.33 -28.20 -6.28
C GLY A 10 4.25 -27.49 -5.27
N GLY A 11 4.46 -28.14 -4.12
CA GLY A 11 5.33 -27.67 -3.05
C GLY A 11 4.83 -28.23 -1.72
N THR A 12 5.73 -28.73 -0.87
CA THR A 12 5.38 -29.50 0.33
C THR A 12 4.39 -28.80 1.26
N TYR A 13 4.44 -27.47 1.33
CA TYR A 13 3.57 -26.65 2.19
C TYR A 13 2.54 -25.82 1.42
N GLY A 14 2.57 -25.87 0.09
CA GLY A 14 1.62 -25.14 -0.75
C GLY A 14 0.22 -25.71 -0.61
N GLY A 15 -0.77 -24.85 -0.31
CA GLY A 15 -2.16 -25.26 -0.17
C GLY A 15 -2.42 -26.20 1.02
N ASN A 16 -1.59 -26.16 2.06
CA ASN A 16 -1.87 -26.93 3.27
C ASN A 16 -3.22 -26.52 3.89
N ALA A 17 -3.89 -27.47 4.56
CA ALA A 17 -5.26 -27.30 5.03
C ALA A 17 -5.45 -26.11 5.98
N LEU A 18 -4.45 -25.81 6.82
CA LEU A 18 -4.51 -24.69 7.76
C LEU A 18 -4.47 -23.34 7.02
N SER A 19 -3.56 -23.19 6.06
CA SER A 19 -3.49 -21.98 5.24
C SER A 19 -4.75 -21.79 4.40
N CYS A 20 -5.35 -22.87 3.87
CA CYS A 20 -6.61 -22.81 3.13
C CYS A 20 -7.76 -22.33 4.04
N ALA A 21 -7.87 -22.86 5.26
CA ALA A 21 -8.89 -22.41 6.22
C ALA A 21 -8.73 -20.92 6.59
N ALA A 22 -7.49 -20.46 6.80
CA ALA A 22 -7.22 -19.05 7.07
C ALA A 22 -7.57 -18.15 5.86
N ALA A 23 -7.27 -18.58 4.64
CA ALA A 23 -7.59 -17.84 3.42
C ALA A 23 -9.11 -17.70 3.24
N LEU A 24 -9.88 -18.77 3.48
CA LEU A 24 -11.35 -18.72 3.43
C LEU A 24 -11.90 -17.73 4.46
N ALA A 25 -11.40 -17.75 5.70
CA ALA A 25 -11.84 -16.80 6.73
C ALA A 25 -11.52 -15.34 6.38
N VAL A 26 -10.38 -15.06 5.70
CA VAL A 26 -10.05 -13.72 5.20
C VAL A 26 -11.01 -13.29 4.10
N ILE A 27 -11.36 -14.18 3.17
CA ILE A 27 -12.33 -13.91 2.10
C ILE A 27 -13.70 -13.62 2.71
N ASP A 28 -14.17 -14.45 3.65
CA ASP A 28 -15.43 -14.25 4.36
C ASP A 28 -15.47 -12.88 5.04
N THR A 29 -14.40 -12.50 5.74
CA THR A 29 -14.29 -11.19 6.39
C THR A 29 -14.31 -10.06 5.37
N TYR A 30 -13.57 -10.21 4.26
CA TYR A 30 -13.50 -9.21 3.19
C TYR A 30 -14.88 -8.89 2.59
N GLU A 31 -15.70 -9.93 2.39
CA GLU A 31 -17.05 -9.80 1.86
C GLU A 31 -18.06 -9.30 2.91
N GLN A 32 -18.08 -9.92 4.09
CA GLN A 32 -19.08 -9.62 5.14
C GLN A 32 -18.91 -8.20 5.71
N ASP A 33 -17.68 -7.75 5.91
CA ASP A 33 -17.39 -6.41 6.43
C ASP A 33 -17.33 -5.34 5.33
N ASN A 34 -17.61 -5.72 4.07
CA ASN A 34 -17.56 -4.86 2.89
C ASN A 34 -16.24 -4.06 2.81
N LEU A 35 -15.11 -4.76 3.00
CA LEU A 35 -13.80 -4.13 3.17
C LEU A 35 -13.34 -3.39 1.91
N LEU A 36 -13.81 -3.78 0.72
CA LEU A 36 -13.53 -3.06 -0.52
C LEU A 36 -14.07 -1.63 -0.47
N ALA A 37 -15.39 -1.48 -0.24
CA ALA A 37 -16.03 -0.16 -0.21
C ALA A 37 -15.46 0.69 0.93
N ARG A 38 -15.17 0.08 2.08
CA ARG A 38 -14.51 0.78 3.20
C ARG A 38 -13.10 1.24 2.79
N GLY A 39 -12.33 0.40 2.10
CA GLY A 39 -11.01 0.73 1.59
C GLY A 39 -11.04 1.88 0.59
N GLU A 40 -12.03 1.92 -0.31
CA GLU A 40 -12.24 3.04 -1.22
C GLU A 40 -12.54 4.34 -0.48
N GLN A 41 -13.47 4.32 0.49
CA GLN A 41 -13.82 5.48 1.30
C GLN A 41 -12.63 6.03 2.10
N LEU A 42 -11.88 5.15 2.76
CA LEU A 42 -10.67 5.52 3.50
C LEU A 42 -9.55 6.00 2.57
N GLY A 43 -9.45 5.42 1.37
CA GLY A 43 -8.57 5.86 0.28
C GLY A 43 -8.83 7.31 -0.10
N GLU A 44 -10.07 7.68 -0.38
CA GLU A 44 -10.43 9.05 -0.73
C GLU A 44 -10.15 10.03 0.41
N HIS A 45 -10.43 9.63 1.65
CA HIS A 45 -10.10 10.45 2.82
C HIS A 45 -8.60 10.70 2.94
N LEU A 46 -7.78 9.64 2.83
CA LEU A 46 -6.32 9.74 2.91
C LEU A 46 -5.76 10.57 1.75
N ARG A 47 -6.23 10.34 0.51
CA ARG A 47 -5.82 11.12 -0.66
C ARG A 47 -6.08 12.61 -0.46
N ALA A 48 -7.28 12.98 0.00
CA ALA A 48 -7.63 14.37 0.25
C ALA A 48 -6.70 15.01 1.31
N GLY A 49 -6.32 14.26 2.35
CA GLY A 49 -5.34 14.69 3.34
C GLY A 49 -3.95 14.92 2.74
N LEU A 50 -3.44 13.96 1.96
CA LEU A 50 -2.13 14.05 1.33
C LEU A 50 -2.04 15.20 0.31
N LEU A 51 -3.11 15.44 -0.47
CA LEU A 51 -3.16 16.58 -1.40
C LEU A 51 -3.11 17.92 -0.66
N LYS A 52 -3.84 18.06 0.46
CA LYS A 52 -3.74 19.27 1.31
C LYS A 52 -2.34 19.48 1.89
N LEU A 53 -1.63 18.40 2.21
CA LEU A 53 -0.23 18.50 2.64
C LEU A 53 0.66 18.95 1.48
N LYS A 54 0.44 18.41 0.27
CA LYS A 54 1.17 18.83 -0.94
C LYS A 54 1.01 20.32 -1.23
N ASP A 55 -0.20 20.86 -1.06
CA ASP A 55 -0.46 22.30 -1.23
C ASP A 55 0.30 23.17 -0.21
N ARG A 56 0.60 22.61 0.98
CA ARG A 56 1.28 23.31 2.07
C ARG A 56 2.80 23.17 2.02
N TYR A 57 3.31 22.03 1.58
CA TYR A 57 4.73 21.68 1.68
C TYR A 57 5.33 21.42 0.29
N ALA A 58 6.19 22.34 -0.16
CA ALA A 58 6.86 22.24 -1.45
C ALA A 58 7.77 21.01 -1.62
N CYS A 59 8.17 20.37 -0.51
CA CYS A 59 8.93 19.12 -0.53
C CYS A 59 8.09 17.90 -0.96
N ILE A 60 6.77 18.01 -1.08
CA ILE A 60 5.91 16.94 -1.60
C ILE A 60 5.75 17.14 -3.11
N GLY A 61 6.38 16.27 -3.89
CA GLY A 61 6.35 16.34 -5.35
C GLY A 61 5.06 15.82 -5.95
N ASP A 62 4.61 14.65 -5.48
CA ASP A 62 3.49 13.91 -6.06
C ASP A 62 2.70 13.16 -4.99
N VAL A 63 1.41 12.88 -5.28
CA VAL A 63 0.52 12.04 -4.49
C VAL A 63 -0.15 11.04 -5.43
N ARG A 64 0.19 9.76 -5.31
CA ARG A 64 -0.21 8.70 -6.25
C ARG A 64 -0.64 7.41 -5.55
N GLY A 65 -1.23 6.51 -6.33
CA GLY A 65 -1.73 5.20 -5.85
C GLY A 65 -3.21 5.00 -6.16
N THR A 66 -3.79 3.90 -5.66
CA THR A 66 -5.17 3.48 -5.93
C THR A 66 -5.81 2.92 -4.66
N GLY A 67 -7.09 3.24 -4.43
CA GLY A 67 -7.78 2.85 -3.20
C GLY A 67 -7.02 3.32 -1.96
N PHE A 68 -6.88 2.45 -0.96
CA PHE A 68 -6.15 2.76 0.27
C PHE A 68 -4.65 2.51 0.20
N MET A 69 -4.10 2.17 -0.97
CA MET A 69 -2.66 2.07 -1.21
C MET A 69 -2.16 3.36 -1.85
N LEU A 70 -1.82 4.34 -1.02
CA LEU A 70 -1.38 5.68 -1.44
C LEU A 70 0.04 5.99 -0.99
N ALA A 71 0.70 6.84 -1.77
CA ALA A 71 2.04 7.33 -1.50
C ALA A 71 2.12 8.84 -1.77
N MET A 72 2.99 9.53 -1.02
CA MET A 72 3.47 10.87 -1.33
C MET A 72 4.97 10.80 -1.63
N GLU A 73 5.41 11.45 -2.70
CA GLU A 73 6.82 11.52 -3.07
C GLU A 73 7.48 12.75 -2.47
N LEU A 74 8.60 12.55 -1.80
CA LEU A 74 9.38 13.63 -1.19
C LEU A 74 10.56 13.98 -2.08
N ILE A 75 10.70 15.27 -2.36
CA ILE A 75 11.68 15.83 -3.30
C ILE A 75 12.52 16.92 -2.64
N LYS A 76 13.74 17.08 -3.14
CA LYS A 76 14.64 18.16 -2.78
C LYS A 76 14.18 19.47 -3.41
N ASN A 77 14.54 20.57 -2.76
CA ASN A 77 14.36 21.90 -3.30
C ASN A 77 15.52 22.26 -4.25
N ASP A 78 15.67 21.48 -5.32
CA ASP A 78 16.59 21.75 -6.42
C ASP A 78 15.83 21.89 -7.75
N ALA A 79 16.50 22.37 -8.79
CA ALA A 79 15.88 22.56 -10.10
C ALA A 79 15.39 21.24 -10.73
N ALA A 80 16.01 20.12 -10.37
CA ALA A 80 15.69 18.79 -10.89
C ALA A 80 14.53 18.12 -10.14
N ARG A 81 14.09 18.69 -8.99
CA ARG A 81 13.14 18.08 -8.05
C ARG A 81 13.54 16.66 -7.70
N SER A 82 14.84 16.46 -7.41
CA SER A 82 15.40 15.13 -7.19
C SER A 82 14.81 14.44 -5.94
N PRO A 83 14.75 13.10 -5.87
CA PRO A 83 14.22 12.39 -4.70
C PRO A 83 14.97 12.74 -3.41
N ASP A 84 14.24 12.93 -2.31
CA ASP A 84 14.79 13.23 -0.98
C ASP A 84 14.62 12.06 0.00
N ALA A 85 15.56 11.10 -0.09
CA ALA A 85 15.57 9.93 0.78
C ALA A 85 15.82 10.29 2.26
N ASP A 86 16.61 11.33 2.53
CA ASP A 86 16.95 11.75 3.90
C ASP A 86 15.73 12.35 4.60
N LEU A 87 14.97 13.21 3.90
CA LEU A 87 13.71 13.73 4.41
C LEU A 87 12.69 12.61 4.62
N ASN A 88 12.60 11.67 3.67
CA ASN A 88 11.70 10.52 3.79
C ASN A 88 11.98 9.71 5.06
N GLN A 89 13.24 9.40 5.35
CA GLN A 89 13.61 8.69 6.57
C GLN A 89 13.24 9.49 7.83
N LYS A 90 13.50 10.80 7.84
CA LYS A 90 13.12 11.67 8.97
C LYS A 90 11.61 11.69 9.22
N VAL A 91 10.80 11.76 8.16
CA VAL A 91 9.34 11.71 8.28
C VAL A 91 8.87 10.38 8.86
N ILE A 92 9.44 9.26 8.40
CA ILE A 92 9.15 7.92 8.94
C ILE A 92 9.51 7.84 10.43
N ASP A 93 10.68 8.34 10.81
CA ASP A 93 11.15 8.29 12.20
C ASP A 93 10.26 9.14 13.13
N GLN A 94 9.84 10.34 12.69
CA GLN A 94 8.92 11.18 13.45
C GLN A 94 7.52 10.56 13.56
N ALA A 95 7.01 9.96 12.48
CA ALA A 95 5.71 9.28 12.50
C ALA A 95 5.70 8.09 13.46
N ARG A 96 6.84 7.39 13.63
CA ARG A 96 6.98 6.27 14.58
C ARG A 96 6.92 6.73 16.05
N ILE A 97 7.45 7.92 16.35
CA ILE A 97 7.52 8.43 17.73
C ILE A 97 6.23 9.15 18.12
N GLY A 98 5.56 9.79 17.16
CA GLY A 98 4.36 10.61 17.40
C GLY A 98 3.02 9.88 17.33
N GLY A 99 3.01 8.58 17.02
CA GLY A 99 1.83 7.71 17.03
C GLY A 99 1.72 6.89 18.30
#